data_AF-A0A7G9YQD4-F1
#
_entry.id   AF-A0A7G9YQD4-F1
#
_cell.length_a   1.000
_cell.length_b   1.000
_cell.length_c   1.000
_cell.angle_alpha   90.00
_cell.angle_beta   90.00
_cell.angle_gamma   90.00
#
_symmetry.space_group_name_H-M   'P 1'
#
loop_
_entity.id
_entity.type
_entity.pdbx_description
1 polymer ?
#
loop_
_entity_poly.entity_id
_entity_poly.type
_entity_poly.pdbx_seq_one_letter_code
_entity_poly.pdbx_strand_id
1 'polypeptide(L)'
;MIQELNRAENARKRLILAIVDEESDITFYELKKVVMTGGDSKPDEIETPAEAGLIGDRTIVWDPEMADFLHSMYFFGKKLDEFRLQLSLVESGYLLARKWIKIEDMGVEAFDCYAAEIDLGYVLKYSAYSDLRDSGHVVKTGFKFGTHFRVYKKFKTDAHSEYLVHAVSTDHAFSLPELSRAVRIANSVHKRMIFGYPDCDGGRVGYLEIAWIRL
;
A
#
# COMPACT_ATOMS: atom_id res chain seq x y z
N MET A 1 17.25 -2.32 -11.34
CA MET A 1 16.06 -2.98 -11.94
C MET A 1 15.19 -1.98 -12.71
N ILE A 2 14.79 -0.85 -12.11
CA ILE A 2 13.94 0.17 -12.76
C ILE A 2 14.57 0.75 -14.05
N GLN A 3 15.88 1.04 -14.05
CA GLN A 3 16.57 1.53 -15.24
C GLN A 3 16.51 0.56 -16.42
N GLU A 4 16.68 -0.74 -16.17
CA GLU A 4 16.58 -1.78 -17.22
C GLU A 4 15.15 -1.92 -17.74
N LEU A 5 14.15 -1.76 -16.86
CA LEU A 5 12.76 -1.73 -17.26
C LEU A 5 12.45 -0.52 -18.17
N ASN A 6 12.97 0.66 -17.84
CA ASN A 6 12.83 1.87 -18.68
C ASN A 6 13.45 1.65 -20.08
N ARG A 7 14.63 1.01 -20.13
CA ARG A 7 15.29 0.66 -21.40
C ARG A 7 14.45 -0.32 -22.23
N ALA A 8 13.90 -1.34 -21.59
CA ALA A 8 13.05 -2.33 -22.24
C ALA A 8 11.77 -1.69 -22.80
N GLU A 9 11.10 -0.84 -22.02
CA GLU A 9 9.89 -0.12 -22.45
C GLU A 9 10.16 0.81 -23.64
N ASN A 10 11.25 1.59 -23.59
CA ASN A 10 11.65 2.47 -24.69
C ASN A 10 11.95 1.69 -25.98
N ALA A 11 12.46 0.46 -25.84
CA ALA A 11 12.68 -0.46 -26.96
C ALA A 11 11.42 -1.25 -27.37
N ARG A 12 10.26 -1.03 -26.72
CA ARG A 12 9.02 -1.82 -26.88
C ARG A 12 9.22 -3.32 -26.69
N LYS A 13 10.09 -3.69 -25.74
CA LYS A 13 10.42 -5.07 -25.38
C LYS A 13 9.89 -5.42 -23.99
N ARG A 14 9.69 -6.71 -23.76
CA ARG A 14 9.38 -7.27 -22.43
C ARG A 14 10.67 -7.49 -21.67
N LEU A 15 10.71 -7.14 -20.39
CA LEU A 15 11.82 -7.46 -19.51
C LEU A 15 11.50 -8.79 -18.78
N ILE A 16 12.35 -9.79 -19.02
CA ILE A 16 12.24 -11.10 -18.37
C ILE A 16 13.52 -11.33 -17.56
N LEU A 17 13.36 -11.64 -16.29
CA LEU A 17 14.42 -12.07 -15.40
C LEU A 17 14.43 -13.60 -15.37
N ALA A 18 15.55 -14.21 -15.77
CA ALA A 18 15.80 -15.63 -15.60
C ALA A 18 16.67 -15.82 -14.35
N ILE A 19 16.12 -16.50 -13.34
CA ILE A 19 16.84 -16.85 -12.12
C ILE A 19 17.21 -18.32 -12.22
N VAL A 20 18.49 -18.62 -12.06
CA VAL A 20 19.02 -19.99 -11.97
C VAL A 20 19.32 -20.27 -10.51
N ASP A 21 18.81 -21.37 -9.98
CA ASP A 21 19.07 -21.78 -8.60
C ASP A 21 20.29 -22.72 -8.48
N GLU A 22 20.55 -23.19 -7.27
CA GLU A 22 21.67 -24.07 -6.95
C GLU A 22 21.55 -25.45 -7.60
N GLU A 23 20.34 -25.87 -7.98
CA GLU A 23 20.05 -27.14 -8.65
C GLU A 23 20.01 -27.00 -10.18
N SER A 24 20.38 -25.82 -10.71
CA SER A 24 20.31 -25.46 -12.14
C SER A 24 18.89 -25.35 -12.71
N ASP A 25 17.87 -25.26 -11.85
CA ASP A 25 16.51 -24.98 -12.28
C ASP A 25 16.35 -23.51 -12.62
N ILE A 26 15.64 -23.24 -13.72
CA ILE A 26 15.44 -21.89 -14.24
C ILE A 26 14.01 -21.44 -13.97
N THR A 27 13.87 -20.34 -13.26
CA THR A 27 12.58 -19.66 -13.05
C THR A 27 12.56 -18.32 -13.77
N PHE A 28 11.49 -18.07 -14.54
CA PHE A 28 11.30 -16.83 -15.29
C PHE A 28 10.30 -15.91 -14.60
N TYR A 29 10.69 -14.65 -14.47
CA TYR A 29 9.84 -13.59 -13.96
C TYR A 29 9.71 -12.48 -15.01
N GLU A 30 8.49 -12.04 -15.26
CA GLU A 30 8.21 -10.89 -16.09
C GLU A 30 8.06 -9.64 -15.22
N LEU A 31 8.72 -8.56 -15.65
CA LEU A 31 8.66 -7.25 -15.00
C LEU A 31 7.89 -6.28 -15.88
N LYS A 32 6.89 -5.60 -15.30
CA LYS A 32 6.07 -4.60 -16.00
C LYS A 32 5.83 -3.38 -15.12
N LYS A 33 5.90 -2.17 -15.68
CA LYS A 33 5.29 -1.04 -14.99
C LYS A 33 3.78 -1.14 -15.06
N VAL A 34 3.14 -0.75 -13.96
CA VAL A 34 1.69 -0.68 -13.89
C VAL A 34 1.27 0.69 -13.41
N VAL A 35 0.14 1.15 -13.91
CA VAL A 35 -0.52 2.36 -13.42
C VAL A 35 -1.69 1.90 -12.58
N MET A 36 -1.69 2.28 -11.30
CA MET A 36 -2.75 1.90 -10.36
C MET A 36 -3.90 2.90 -10.45
N THR A 37 -4.79 2.72 -11.43
CA THR A 37 -5.99 3.56 -11.64
C THR A 37 -7.28 2.74 -11.57
N GLY A 38 -8.41 3.44 -11.41
CA GLY A 38 -9.74 2.83 -11.51
C GLY A 38 -10.31 2.35 -10.17
N GLY A 39 -9.89 2.97 -9.07
CA GLY A 39 -10.53 2.78 -7.79
C GLY A 39 -11.83 3.57 -7.68
N ASP A 40 -12.88 2.94 -7.18
CA ASP A 40 -14.23 3.52 -7.08
C ASP A 40 -14.53 4.17 -5.71
N SER A 41 -13.54 4.24 -4.82
CA SER A 41 -13.71 4.68 -3.42
C SER A 41 -12.85 5.89 -3.09
N LYS A 42 -12.90 6.92 -3.96
CA LYS A 42 -12.23 8.19 -3.67
C LYS A 42 -12.83 8.85 -2.43
N PRO A 43 -12.03 9.24 -1.43
CA PRO A 43 -12.54 9.88 -0.23
C PRO A 43 -12.99 11.32 -0.54
N ASP A 44 -14.20 11.69 -0.07
CA ASP A 44 -14.78 13.03 -0.23
C ASP A 44 -14.12 14.06 0.71
N GLU A 45 -14.62 15.29 0.76
CA GLU A 45 -14.23 16.24 1.82
C GLU A 45 -15.24 16.15 2.98
N ILE A 46 -14.75 16.23 4.22
CA ILE A 46 -15.57 16.21 5.43
C ILE A 46 -15.53 17.60 6.06
N GLU A 47 -16.68 18.10 6.50
CA GLU A 47 -16.81 19.45 7.10
C GLU A 47 -16.33 19.48 8.57
N THR A 48 -16.57 18.42 9.33
CA THR A 48 -16.22 18.34 10.76
C THR A 48 -15.24 17.19 11.07
N PRO A 49 -14.01 17.49 11.51
CA PRO A 49 -13.05 16.45 11.93
C PRO A 49 -13.51 15.77 13.21
N ALA A 50 -13.31 14.46 13.30
CA ALA A 50 -13.53 13.72 14.55
C ALA A 50 -12.30 13.76 15.47
N GLU A 51 -12.53 13.78 16.77
CA GLU A 51 -11.46 13.68 17.76
C GLU A 51 -10.93 12.24 17.84
N ALA A 52 -9.61 12.12 17.83
CA ALA A 52 -8.92 10.86 17.91
C ALA A 52 -7.78 10.90 18.94
N GLY A 53 -7.61 9.81 19.69
CA GLY A 53 -6.52 9.65 20.66
C GLY A 53 -5.43 8.74 20.13
N LEU A 54 -4.16 9.12 20.33
CA LEU A 54 -3.00 8.34 19.94
C LEU A 54 -2.49 7.51 21.13
N ILE A 55 -2.46 6.19 20.99
CA ILE A 55 -2.02 5.25 22.02
C ILE A 55 -0.97 4.31 21.41
N GLY A 56 0.30 4.65 21.59
CA GLY A 56 1.42 3.90 21.01
C GLY A 56 1.36 3.93 19.47
N ASP A 57 1.30 2.75 18.84
CA ASP A 57 1.26 2.63 17.37
C ASP A 57 -0.16 2.65 16.78
N ARG A 58 -1.17 3.07 17.55
CA ARG A 58 -2.58 3.07 17.15
C ARG A 58 -3.28 4.37 17.48
N THR A 59 -4.15 4.79 16.57
CA THR A 59 -5.05 5.93 16.78
C THR A 59 -6.47 5.40 16.95
N ILE A 60 -7.20 5.90 17.95
CA ILE A 60 -8.59 5.53 18.23
C ILE A 60 -9.48 6.72 17.94
N VAL A 61 -10.47 6.54 17.06
CA VAL A 61 -11.56 7.50 16.86
C VAL A 61 -12.67 7.13 17.84
N TRP A 62 -13.09 8.11 18.64
CA TRP A 62 -14.08 7.92 19.71
C TRP A 62 -15.51 8.24 19.30
N ASP A 63 -15.67 8.99 18.21
CA ASP A 63 -16.97 9.36 17.65
C ASP A 63 -17.60 8.15 16.91
N PRO A 64 -18.75 7.64 17.37
CA PRO A 64 -19.40 6.47 16.76
C PRO A 64 -19.88 6.71 15.33
N GLU A 65 -20.43 7.89 15.04
CA GLU A 65 -20.96 8.22 13.71
C GLU A 65 -19.82 8.30 12.70
N MET A 66 -18.71 8.95 13.08
CA MET A 66 -17.52 9.00 12.25
C MET A 66 -16.86 7.62 12.12
N ALA A 67 -16.76 6.86 13.22
CA ALA A 67 -16.24 5.50 13.18
C ALA A 67 -17.00 4.62 12.18
N ASP A 68 -18.32 4.71 12.19
CA ASP A 68 -19.21 4.00 11.28
C ASP A 68 -19.08 4.50 9.85
N PHE A 69 -19.01 5.81 9.64
CA PHE A 69 -18.82 6.42 8.33
C PHE A 69 -17.50 5.97 7.69
N LEU A 70 -16.37 6.14 8.40
CA LEU A 70 -15.04 5.79 7.94
C LEU A 70 -14.92 4.30 7.59
N HIS A 71 -15.50 3.43 8.42
CA HIS A 71 -15.44 2.00 8.21
C HIS A 71 -16.41 1.51 7.13
N SER A 72 -17.66 1.96 7.17
CA SER A 72 -18.72 1.43 6.30
C SER A 72 -18.71 2.02 4.90
N MET A 73 -18.19 3.24 4.72
CA MET A 73 -18.10 3.88 3.40
C MET A 73 -16.75 3.65 2.72
N TYR A 74 -15.65 3.69 3.48
CA TYR A 74 -14.29 3.68 2.90
C TYR A 74 -13.36 2.59 3.45
N PHE A 75 -13.88 1.74 4.34
CA PHE A 75 -13.18 0.59 4.94
C PHE A 75 -11.88 0.95 5.69
N PHE A 76 -11.81 2.16 6.26
CA PHE A 76 -10.69 2.53 7.13
C PHE A 76 -10.72 1.73 8.44
N GLY A 77 -9.54 1.46 8.98
CA GLY A 77 -9.36 0.91 10.32
C GLY A 77 -10.00 -0.46 10.57
N LYS A 78 -10.18 -0.76 11.83
CA LYS A 78 -10.88 -1.93 12.34
C LYS A 78 -11.74 -1.49 13.52
N LYS A 79 -13.04 -1.77 13.48
CA LYS A 79 -13.92 -1.53 14.63
C LYS A 79 -13.44 -2.36 15.83
N LEU A 80 -13.25 -1.70 16.96
CA LEU A 80 -13.00 -2.37 18.24
C LEU A 80 -14.32 -2.82 18.87
N ASP A 81 -15.33 -1.98 18.76
CA ASP A 81 -16.71 -2.18 19.17
C ASP A 81 -17.64 -1.31 18.30
N GLU A 82 -18.89 -1.11 18.73
CA GLU A 82 -19.89 -0.30 18.03
C GLU A 82 -19.59 1.20 18.04
N PHE A 83 -18.65 1.67 18.86
CA PHE A 83 -18.39 3.09 19.09
C PHE A 83 -17.00 3.53 18.65
N ARG A 84 -16.02 2.62 18.65
CA ARG A 84 -14.59 2.95 18.49
C ARG A 84 -13.99 2.32 17.26
N LEU A 85 -13.31 3.15 16.47
CA LEU A 85 -12.53 2.72 15.32
C LEU A 85 -11.03 2.81 15.61
N GLN A 86 -10.31 1.68 15.47
CA GLN A 86 -8.86 1.65 15.55
C GLN A 86 -8.26 1.84 14.15
N LEU A 87 -7.34 2.80 14.03
CA LEU A 87 -6.58 3.09 12.83
C LEU A 87 -5.11 2.69 13.01
N SER A 88 -4.49 2.26 11.92
CA SER A 88 -3.02 2.14 11.84
C SER A 88 -2.35 3.52 11.70
N LEU A 89 -1.05 3.62 11.97
CA LEU A 89 -0.30 4.88 11.80
C LEU A 89 -0.46 5.47 10.39
N VAL A 90 -0.36 4.61 9.37
CA VAL A 90 -0.49 5.01 7.97
C VAL A 90 -1.90 5.50 7.64
N GLU A 91 -2.94 4.82 8.12
CA GLU A 91 -4.33 5.28 7.98
C GLU A 91 -4.54 6.63 8.71
N SER A 92 -3.93 6.78 9.89
CA SER A 92 -4.06 7.98 10.73
C SER A 92 -3.40 9.19 10.08
N GLY A 93 -2.17 9.06 9.60
CA GLY A 93 -1.47 10.14 8.90
C GLY A 93 -2.25 10.61 7.68
N TYR A 94 -2.87 9.69 6.94
CA TYR A 94 -3.66 10.02 5.76
C TYR A 94 -4.93 10.81 6.11
N LEU A 95 -5.64 10.35 7.15
CA LEU A 95 -6.85 11.01 7.63
C LEU A 95 -6.55 12.37 8.29
N LEU A 96 -5.43 12.48 8.99
CA LEU A 96 -4.95 13.72 9.60
C LEU A 96 -4.56 14.74 8.53
N ALA A 97 -3.82 14.32 7.49
CA ALA A 97 -3.46 15.17 6.36
C ALA A 97 -4.69 15.72 5.60
N ARG A 98 -5.76 14.91 5.51
CA ARG A 98 -7.05 15.32 4.95
C ARG A 98 -7.95 16.07 5.92
N LYS A 99 -7.53 16.28 7.18
CA LYS A 99 -8.32 16.92 8.24
C LYS A 99 -9.65 16.22 8.54
N TRP A 100 -9.71 14.90 8.34
CA TRP A 100 -10.88 14.09 8.71
C TRP A 100 -10.85 13.72 10.19
N ILE A 101 -9.66 13.65 10.77
CA ILE A 101 -9.47 13.44 12.21
C ILE A 101 -8.57 14.53 12.76
N LYS A 102 -8.72 14.81 14.06
CA LYS A 102 -7.82 15.64 14.84
C LYS A 102 -7.24 14.79 15.96
N ILE A 103 -5.91 14.69 16.01
CA ILE A 103 -5.19 13.95 17.03
C ILE A 103 -4.65 14.96 18.05
N GLU A 104 -5.38 15.15 19.15
CA GLU A 104 -5.01 16.07 20.23
C GLU A 104 -4.53 17.44 19.69
N ASP A 105 -3.40 17.96 20.15
CA ASP A 105 -2.74 19.18 19.64
C ASP A 105 -1.58 18.86 18.66
N MET A 106 -1.55 17.64 18.11
CA MET A 106 -0.49 17.18 17.22
C MET A 106 -0.81 17.54 15.75
N GLY A 107 0.07 18.33 15.13
CA GLY A 107 0.03 18.61 13.69
C GLY A 107 0.53 17.44 12.82
N VAL A 108 0.29 17.51 11.51
CA VAL A 108 0.70 16.48 10.53
C VAL A 108 2.20 16.19 10.60
N GLU A 109 3.04 17.23 10.59
CA GLU A 109 4.50 17.07 10.62
C GLU A 109 4.98 16.38 11.91
N ALA A 110 4.43 16.75 13.05
CA ALA A 110 4.75 16.14 14.34
C ALA A 110 4.31 14.67 14.39
N PHE A 111 3.14 14.36 13.82
CA PHE A 111 2.65 12.99 13.71
C PHE A 111 3.53 12.14 12.79
N ASP A 112 3.97 12.68 11.65
CA ASP A 112 4.83 11.96 10.71
C ASP A 112 6.20 11.64 11.33
N CYS A 113 6.78 12.57 12.10
CA CYS A 113 7.99 12.30 12.88
C CYS A 113 7.77 11.19 13.90
N TYR A 114 6.69 11.27 14.69
CA TYR A 114 6.35 10.24 15.68
C TYR A 114 6.15 8.86 15.03
N ALA A 115 5.43 8.80 13.92
CA ALA A 115 5.16 7.57 13.20
C ALA A 115 6.44 6.96 12.59
N ALA A 116 7.35 7.79 12.10
CA ALA A 116 8.65 7.35 11.58
C ALA A 116 9.60 6.82 12.67
N GLU A 117 9.49 7.31 13.91
CA GLU A 117 10.25 6.78 15.06
C GLU A 117 9.77 5.38 15.45
N ILE A 118 8.45 5.12 15.42
CA ILE A 118 7.87 3.82 15.75
C ILE A 118 8.06 2.81 14.61
N ASP A 119 7.90 3.27 13.38
CA ASP A 119 7.88 2.44 12.18
C ASP A 119 8.85 3.01 11.15
N LEU A 120 10.04 2.43 11.10
CA LEU A 120 11.12 2.83 10.18
C LEU A 120 10.70 2.84 8.70
N GLY A 121 9.70 2.04 8.33
CA GLY A 121 9.15 1.98 6.98
C GLY A 121 7.97 2.93 6.74
N TYR A 122 7.60 3.77 7.72
CA TYR A 122 6.42 4.62 7.67
C TYR A 122 6.39 5.51 6.44
N VAL A 123 7.48 6.22 6.14
CA VAL A 123 7.52 7.18 5.02
C VAL A 123 7.21 6.51 3.68
N LEU A 124 7.84 5.37 3.39
CA LEU A 124 7.60 4.59 2.17
C LEU A 124 6.18 4.04 2.12
N LYS A 125 5.71 3.50 3.25
CA LYS A 125 4.35 2.97 3.38
C LYS A 125 3.29 4.05 3.21
N TYR A 126 3.51 5.22 3.80
CA TYR A 126 2.61 6.36 3.74
C TYR A 126 2.49 6.89 2.33
N SER A 127 3.62 7.09 1.64
CA SER A 127 3.63 7.53 0.24
C SER A 127 2.84 6.57 -0.68
N ALA A 128 3.08 5.26 -0.57
CA ALA A 128 2.32 4.26 -1.34
C ALA A 128 0.84 4.22 -0.94
N TYR A 129 0.54 4.35 0.35
CA TYR A 129 -0.83 4.33 0.85
C TYR A 129 -1.64 5.52 0.36
N SER A 130 -1.09 6.73 0.46
CA SER A 130 -1.76 7.97 0.04
C SER A 130 -2.05 7.94 -1.46
N ASP A 131 -1.06 7.57 -2.29
CA ASP A 131 -1.21 7.50 -3.74
C ASP A 131 -2.29 6.49 -4.16
N LEU A 132 -2.33 5.31 -3.53
CA LEU A 132 -3.36 4.29 -3.79
C LEU A 132 -4.76 4.78 -3.38
N ARG A 133 -4.88 5.42 -2.20
CA ARG A 133 -6.14 5.96 -1.68
C ARG A 133 -6.65 7.13 -2.53
N ASP A 134 -5.78 8.03 -2.94
CA ASP A 134 -6.10 9.16 -3.83
C ASP A 134 -6.52 8.68 -5.23
N SER A 135 -5.97 7.54 -5.67
CA SER A 135 -6.38 6.82 -6.88
C SER A 135 -7.70 6.04 -6.73
N GLY A 136 -8.34 6.12 -5.55
CA GLY A 136 -9.66 5.56 -5.26
C GLY A 136 -9.66 4.10 -4.79
N HIS A 137 -8.49 3.51 -4.53
CA HIS A 137 -8.41 2.13 -4.08
C HIS A 137 -8.73 2.00 -2.59
N VAL A 138 -9.24 0.85 -2.19
CA VAL A 138 -9.28 0.47 -0.78
C VAL A 138 -8.00 -0.26 -0.42
N VAL A 139 -7.31 0.24 0.59
CA VAL A 139 -5.99 -0.24 1.02
C VAL A 139 -6.09 -0.73 2.46
N LYS A 140 -5.78 -2.02 2.68
CA LYS A 140 -5.71 -2.63 4.02
C LYS A 140 -4.35 -3.27 4.26
N THR A 141 -4.06 -3.61 5.51
CA THR A 141 -2.83 -4.35 5.85
C THR A 141 -2.70 -5.64 5.03
N GLY A 142 -1.51 -5.82 4.45
CA GLY A 142 -1.08 -7.01 3.72
C GLY A 142 -0.35 -8.03 4.59
N PHE A 143 -0.31 -7.84 5.92
CA PHE A 143 0.52 -8.61 6.85
C PHE A 143 0.36 -10.13 6.69
N LYS A 144 -0.87 -10.61 6.49
CA LYS A 144 -1.17 -12.05 6.27
C LYS A 144 -0.51 -12.65 5.02
N PHE A 145 -0.03 -11.81 4.11
CA PHE A 145 0.62 -12.20 2.86
C PHE A 145 2.10 -11.76 2.80
N GLY A 146 2.67 -11.30 3.91
CA GLY A 146 4.06 -10.81 3.95
C GLY A 146 4.29 -9.54 3.13
N THR A 147 3.25 -8.73 2.91
CA THR A 147 3.34 -7.45 2.19
C THR A 147 2.81 -6.31 3.06
N HIS A 148 3.10 -5.07 2.67
CA HIS A 148 2.61 -3.91 3.43
C HIS A 148 1.10 -3.78 3.29
N PHE A 149 0.59 -3.92 2.06
CA PHE A 149 -0.80 -3.70 1.76
C PHE A 149 -1.41 -4.79 0.88
N ARG A 150 -2.69 -5.02 1.10
CA ARG A 150 -3.58 -5.67 0.13
C ARG A 150 -4.55 -4.62 -0.39
N VAL A 151 -4.73 -4.58 -1.70
CA VAL A 151 -5.46 -3.50 -2.39
C VAL A 151 -6.64 -4.07 -3.16
N TYR A 152 -7.76 -3.37 -3.06
CA TYR A 152 -9.02 -3.69 -3.72
C TYR A 152 -9.34 -2.56 -4.70
N LYS A 153 -9.71 -2.89 -5.96
CA LYS A 153 -10.19 -1.87 -6.90
C LYS A 153 -11.59 -1.36 -6.54
N LYS A 154 -12.44 -2.24 -6.03
CA LYS A 154 -13.84 -1.94 -5.72
C LYS A 154 -14.19 -2.38 -4.31
N PHE A 155 -15.01 -1.56 -3.66
CA PHE A 155 -15.61 -1.83 -2.37
C PHE A 155 -17.11 -2.14 -2.57
N LYS A 156 -17.67 -3.07 -1.77
CA LYS A 156 -19.09 -3.52 -1.75
C LYS A 156 -19.51 -4.74 -2.60
N THR A 157 -18.58 -5.57 -3.06
CA THR A 157 -18.88 -6.96 -3.46
C THR A 157 -18.08 -7.92 -2.59
N ASP A 158 -18.30 -9.24 -2.69
CA ASP A 158 -17.41 -10.32 -2.19
C ASP A 158 -16.00 -10.25 -2.84
N ALA A 159 -15.43 -9.06 -2.88
CA ALA A 159 -14.28 -8.68 -3.64
C ALA A 159 -13.05 -9.15 -2.89
N HIS A 160 -12.38 -10.13 -3.45
CA HIS A 160 -11.03 -10.48 -3.06
C HIS A 160 -10.09 -9.33 -3.46
N SER A 161 -9.08 -9.05 -2.64
CA SER A 161 -8.03 -8.08 -3.00
C SER A 161 -7.32 -8.57 -4.28
N GLU A 162 -7.09 -7.68 -5.23
CA GLU A 162 -6.47 -8.01 -6.52
C GLU A 162 -4.94 -7.93 -6.45
N TYR A 163 -4.45 -7.01 -5.62
CA TYR A 163 -3.03 -6.70 -5.54
C TYR A 163 -2.48 -6.89 -4.13
N LEU A 164 -1.24 -7.36 -4.07
CA LEU A 164 -0.39 -7.26 -2.90
C LEU A 164 0.66 -6.20 -3.21
N VAL A 165 0.68 -5.13 -2.42
CA VAL A 165 1.61 -4.00 -2.61
C VAL A 165 2.64 -4.01 -1.48
N HIS A 166 3.91 -3.99 -1.88
CA HIS A 166 5.03 -3.80 -0.97
C HIS A 166 5.79 -2.52 -1.35
N ALA A 167 5.95 -1.63 -0.38
CA ALA A 167 6.62 -0.34 -0.60
C ALA A 167 8.12 -0.52 -0.39
N VAL A 168 8.93 -0.10 -1.37
CA VAL A 168 10.39 -0.21 -1.39
C VAL A 168 11.02 1.11 -1.80
N SER A 169 12.29 1.33 -1.48
CA SER A 169 13.03 2.48 -1.98
C SER A 169 13.37 2.32 -3.46
N THR A 170 13.64 3.43 -4.14
CA THR A 170 13.97 3.43 -5.58
C THR A 170 15.27 2.68 -5.89
N ASP A 171 16.19 2.66 -4.92
CA ASP A 171 17.47 1.96 -4.96
C ASP A 171 17.43 0.55 -4.35
N HIS A 172 16.24 0.05 -3.97
CA HIS A 172 16.09 -1.26 -3.34
C HIS A 172 16.66 -2.38 -4.23
N ALA A 173 17.58 -3.16 -3.65
CA ALA A 173 18.20 -4.30 -4.28
C ALA A 173 17.55 -5.60 -3.77
N PHE A 174 16.68 -6.18 -4.59
CA PHE A 174 16.03 -7.45 -4.26
C PHE A 174 17.03 -8.60 -4.21
N SER A 175 16.99 -9.38 -3.13
CA SER A 175 17.62 -10.70 -3.13
C SER A 175 16.77 -11.71 -3.92
N LEU A 176 17.39 -12.69 -4.58
CA LEU A 176 16.66 -13.72 -5.33
C LEU A 176 15.63 -14.47 -4.46
N PRO A 177 15.95 -14.84 -3.19
CA PRO A 177 14.98 -15.51 -2.32
C PRO A 177 13.82 -14.60 -1.92
N GLU A 178 14.06 -13.31 -1.69
CA GLU A 178 13.01 -12.33 -1.37
C GLU A 178 12.01 -12.18 -2.53
N LEU A 179 12.54 -11.99 -3.74
CA LEU A 179 11.73 -11.90 -4.96
C LEU A 179 10.88 -13.16 -5.16
N SER A 180 11.53 -14.34 -5.07
CA SER A 180 10.86 -15.62 -5.27
C SER A 180 9.76 -15.85 -4.25
N ARG A 181 10.01 -15.58 -2.96
CA ARG A 181 8.98 -15.68 -1.91
C ARG A 181 7.79 -14.77 -2.16
N ALA A 182 8.04 -13.50 -2.49
CA ALA A 182 6.98 -12.52 -2.72
C ALA A 182 6.07 -12.94 -3.87
N VAL A 183 6.65 -13.31 -5.02
CA VAL A 183 5.88 -13.73 -6.20
C VAL A 183 5.16 -15.05 -5.96
N ARG A 184 5.80 -16.00 -5.27
CA ARG A 184 5.18 -17.29 -4.93
C ARG A 184 3.96 -17.14 -4.02
N ILE A 185 4.04 -16.27 -3.01
CA ILE A 185 2.89 -15.98 -2.13
C ILE A 185 1.77 -15.33 -2.94
N ALA A 186 2.07 -14.34 -3.77
CA ALA A 186 1.04 -13.68 -4.57
C ALA A 186 0.32 -14.66 -5.50
N ASN A 187 1.07 -15.55 -6.17
CA ASN A 187 0.51 -16.58 -7.03
C ASN A 187 -0.35 -17.60 -6.28
N SER A 188 0.06 -18.02 -5.07
CA SER A 188 -0.70 -19.02 -4.29
C SER A 188 -2.06 -18.52 -3.83
N VAL A 189 -2.23 -17.21 -3.68
CA VAL A 189 -3.50 -16.57 -3.31
C VAL A 189 -4.21 -15.90 -4.50
N HIS A 190 -3.76 -16.18 -5.72
CA HIS A 190 -4.27 -15.64 -6.98
C HIS A 190 -4.32 -14.10 -6.99
N LYS A 191 -3.22 -13.45 -6.60
CA LYS A 191 -3.05 -12.00 -6.57
C LYS A 191 -1.81 -11.58 -7.34
N ARG A 192 -1.79 -10.32 -7.76
CA ARG A 192 -0.65 -9.72 -8.46
C ARG A 192 0.31 -9.12 -7.44
N MET A 193 1.60 -9.44 -7.54
CA MET A 193 2.65 -8.86 -6.70
C MET A 193 3.11 -7.52 -7.28
N ILE A 194 2.93 -6.45 -6.53
CA ILE A 194 3.25 -5.09 -6.93
C ILE A 194 4.25 -4.48 -5.93
N PHE A 195 5.27 -3.83 -6.45
CA PHE A 195 6.23 -3.05 -5.68
C PHE A 195 6.02 -1.57 -5.96
N GLY A 196 5.65 -0.81 -4.92
CA GLY A 196 5.53 0.64 -4.98
C GLY A 196 6.85 1.29 -4.59
N TYR A 197 7.31 2.27 -5.36
CA TYR A 197 8.52 3.03 -5.08
C TYR A 197 8.27 4.53 -5.31
N PRO A 198 8.90 5.42 -4.52
CA PRO A 198 8.79 6.85 -4.77
C PRO A 198 9.44 7.18 -6.11
N ASP A 199 8.68 7.82 -7.02
CA ASP A 199 9.23 8.29 -8.29
C ASP A 199 10.01 9.59 -8.07
N CYS A 200 11.15 9.70 -8.75
CA CYS A 200 12.10 10.80 -8.55
C CYS A 200 11.58 12.13 -9.15
N ASP A 201 10.69 12.05 -10.14
CA ASP A 201 10.39 13.18 -11.04
C ASP A 201 9.03 13.87 -10.81
N GLY A 202 8.21 13.44 -9.84
CA GLY A 202 6.85 14.02 -9.76
C GLY A 202 6.03 13.81 -8.48
N GLY A 203 6.63 13.34 -7.39
CA GLY A 203 5.93 13.11 -6.12
C GLY A 203 4.83 12.03 -6.18
N ARG A 204 4.76 11.28 -7.29
CA ARG A 204 3.86 10.15 -7.48
C ARG A 204 4.59 8.85 -7.19
N VAL A 205 3.84 7.82 -6.84
CA VAL A 205 4.42 6.49 -6.60
C VAL A 205 4.45 5.72 -7.92
N GLY A 206 5.64 5.26 -8.29
CA GLY A 206 5.81 4.31 -9.39
C GLY A 206 5.48 2.90 -8.92
N TYR A 207 4.85 2.10 -9.78
CA TYR A 207 4.50 0.72 -9.47
C TYR A 207 5.12 -0.27 -10.47
N LEU A 208 5.74 -1.31 -9.92
CA LEU A 208 6.35 -2.41 -10.65
C LEU A 208 5.61 -3.71 -10.33
N GLU A 209 5.02 -4.34 -11.34
CA GLU A 209 4.53 -5.71 -11.23
C GLU A 209 5.64 -6.70 -11.55
N ILE A 210 5.74 -7.73 -10.72
CA ILE A 210 6.62 -8.88 -10.96
C ILE A 210 5.76 -10.13 -10.92
N ALA A 211 5.71 -10.85 -12.05
CA ALA A 211 4.88 -12.04 -12.21
C ALA A 211 5.74 -13.22 -12.64
N TRP A 212 5.49 -14.39 -12.06
CA TRP A 212 6.06 -15.63 -12.57
C TRP A 212 5.42 -15.96 -13.91
N ILE A 213 6.25 -16.36 -14.88
CA ILE A 213 5.78 -16.80 -16.20
C ILE A 213 6.35 -18.18 -16.52
N ARG A 214 5.57 -18.94 -17.28
CA ARG A 214 6.06 -20.13 -17.96
C ARG A 214 6.34 -19.74 -19.41
N LEU A 215 7.59 -19.90 -19.82
CA LEU A 215 8.03 -19.76 -21.22
C LEU A 215 7.93 -21.09 -21.96
#